data_AF-A0A838WV87-F1
#
_entry.id   AF-A0A838WV87-F1
#
_cell.length_a   1.000
_cell.length_b   1.000
_cell.length_c   1.000
_cell.angle_alpha   90.00
_cell.angle_beta   90.00
_cell.angle_gamma   90.00
#
_symmetry.space_group_name_H-M   'P 1'
#
loop_
_entity.id
_entity.type
_entity.pdbx_description
1 polymer ?
#
loop_
_entity_poly.entity_id
_entity_poly.type
_entity_poly.pdbx_seq_one_letter_code
_entity_poly.pdbx_strand_id
1 'polypeptide(L)'
;MTENRATSFLAAFNDIEAFLRDTLNAKKSDGFSWMVNLAAKKGLVSREYAADLKEFAELRNAISHGEYRNFKPIAEPLPETIATIERIRDVLLRPALALSVLGAQQVVTFAPDDDIHSPLTTLRESKISQFPIYDGTKYVGLLTTNA
;
A
#
# COMPACT_ATOMS: atom_id res chain seq x y z
N MET A 1 20.44 22.08 15.56
CA MET A 1 20.96 20.70 15.50
C MET A 1 20.68 20.21 14.09
N THR A 2 21.70 19.90 13.30
CA THR A 2 21.49 19.40 11.93
C THR A 2 20.85 18.03 12.04
N GLU A 3 19.60 17.91 11.61
CA GLU A 3 18.86 16.65 11.55
C GLU A 3 19.69 15.64 10.76
N ASN A 4 19.91 14.44 11.32
CA ASN A 4 20.73 13.43 10.66
C ASN A 4 19.91 12.80 9.54
N ARG A 5 19.97 13.42 8.36
CA ARG A 5 19.27 13.05 7.13
C ARG A 5 19.42 11.57 6.77
N ALA A 6 20.62 11.02 6.94
CA ALA A 6 20.87 9.60 6.73
C ALA A 6 20.08 8.72 7.72
N THR A 7 19.98 9.13 8.99
CA THR A 7 19.20 8.40 10.00
C THR A 7 17.72 8.38 9.66
N SER A 8 17.12 9.52 9.30
CA SER A 8 15.70 9.60 8.92
C SER A 8 15.40 8.75 7.69
N PHE A 9 16.26 8.82 6.67
CA PHE A 9 16.14 7.99 5.47
C PHE A 9 16.21 6.49 5.79
N LEU A 10 17.22 6.06 6.57
CA LEU A 10 17.39 4.65 6.93
C LEU A 10 16.25 4.14 7.80
N ALA A 11 15.73 4.96 8.72
CA ALA A 11 14.56 4.61 9.51
C ALA A 11 13.34 4.36 8.62
N ALA A 12 13.02 5.30 7.72
CA ALA A 12 11.89 5.14 6.79
C ALA A 12 12.07 3.93 5.85
N PHE A 13 13.29 3.69 5.36
CA PHE A 13 13.60 2.52 4.54
C PHE A 13 13.35 1.21 5.30
N ASN A 14 13.85 1.12 6.54
CA ASN A 14 13.70 -0.06 7.38
C ASN A 14 12.22 -0.32 7.73
N ASP A 15 11.44 0.72 8.00
CA ASP A 15 10.00 0.62 8.25
C ASP A 15 9.26 0.03 7.04
N ILE A 16 9.57 0.53 5.83
CA ILE A 16 8.98 0.01 4.58
C ILE A 16 9.42 -1.43 4.34
N GLU A 17 10.71 -1.72 4.52
CA GLU A 17 11.24 -3.07 4.35
C GLU A 17 10.58 -4.07 5.29
N ALA A 18 10.40 -3.71 6.57
CA ALA A 18 9.72 -4.53 7.55
C ALA A 18 8.24 -4.76 7.17
N PHE A 19 7.53 -3.70 6.79
CA PHE A 19 6.14 -3.78 6.34
C PHE A 19 5.98 -4.70 5.13
N LEU A 20 6.82 -4.54 4.10
CA LEU A 20 6.77 -5.37 2.91
C LEU A 20 7.07 -6.82 3.22
N ARG A 21 8.06 -7.09 4.09
CA ARG A 21 8.43 -8.45 4.48
C ARG A 21 7.28 -9.16 5.21
N ASP A 22 6.65 -8.48 6.16
CA ASP A 22 5.51 -9.00 6.92
C ASP A 22 4.29 -9.24 6.00
N THR A 23 3.88 -8.21 5.26
CA THR A 23 2.71 -8.25 4.37
C THR A 23 2.82 -9.31 3.27
N LEU A 24 4.04 -9.56 2.78
CA LEU A 24 4.29 -10.53 1.73
C LEU A 24 4.65 -11.93 2.28
N ASN A 25 4.75 -12.09 3.60
CA ASN A 25 5.29 -13.28 4.26
C ASN A 25 6.63 -13.73 3.64
N ALA A 26 7.51 -12.76 3.38
CA ALA A 26 8.77 -12.97 2.70
C ALA A 26 9.85 -13.51 3.66
N LYS A 27 10.76 -14.33 3.15
CA LYS A 27 11.88 -14.88 3.93
C LYS A 27 12.93 -13.81 4.17
N LYS A 28 13.79 -14.04 5.18
CA LYS A 28 14.96 -13.17 5.42
C LYS A 28 15.93 -13.10 4.23
N SER A 29 15.99 -14.15 3.42
CA SER A 29 16.81 -14.22 2.20
C SER A 29 16.23 -13.43 1.03
N ASP A 30 14.95 -13.02 1.10
CA ASP A 30 14.29 -12.34 0.00
C ASP A 30 14.70 -10.87 0.00
N GLY A 31 15.28 -10.44 -1.12
CA GLY A 31 15.82 -9.10 -1.29
C GLY A 31 14.72 -8.03 -1.40
N PHE A 32 15.04 -6.81 -0.97
CA PHE A 32 14.12 -5.68 -0.99
C PHE A 32 13.51 -5.42 -2.38
N SER A 33 14.32 -5.35 -3.43
CA SER A 33 13.84 -5.10 -4.80
C SER A 33 12.89 -6.20 -5.30
N TRP A 34 13.08 -7.45 -4.86
CA TRP A 34 12.14 -8.54 -5.17
C TRP A 34 10.80 -8.32 -4.45
N MET A 35 10.83 -7.97 -3.16
CA MET A 35 9.62 -7.65 -2.38
C MET A 35 8.85 -6.47 -3.00
N VAL A 36 9.55 -5.41 -3.42
CA VAL A 36 8.94 -4.26 -4.11
C VAL A 36 8.25 -4.69 -5.41
N ASN A 37 8.89 -5.53 -6.22
CA ASN A 37 8.26 -6.06 -7.44
C ASN A 37 7.00 -6.88 -7.15
N LEU A 38 7.05 -7.73 -6.11
CA LEU A 38 5.91 -8.54 -5.71
C LEU A 38 4.77 -7.68 -5.15
N ALA A 39 5.09 -6.66 -4.35
CA ALA A 39 4.13 -5.70 -3.83
C ALA A 39 3.43 -4.93 -4.94
N ALA A 40 4.18 -4.48 -5.96
CA ALA A 40 3.62 -3.84 -7.14
C ALA A 40 2.71 -4.78 -7.94
N LYS A 41 3.11 -6.04 -8.12
CA LYS A 41 2.29 -7.07 -8.79
C LYS A 41 0.98 -7.34 -8.04
N LYS A 42 1.00 -7.28 -6.71
CA LYS A 42 -0.18 -7.45 -5.84
C LYS A 42 -1.03 -6.18 -5.67
N GLY A 43 -0.61 -5.05 -6.24
CA GLY A 43 -1.31 -3.77 -6.10
C GLY A 43 -1.15 -3.08 -4.74
N LEU A 44 -0.21 -3.54 -3.90
CA LEU A 44 0.08 -2.93 -2.59
C LEU A 44 0.90 -1.64 -2.74
N VAL A 45 1.69 -1.55 -3.79
CA VAL A 45 2.55 -0.40 -4.10
C VAL A 45 2.27 0.02 -5.55
N SER A 46 2.14 1.32 -5.81
CA SER A 46 1.98 1.81 -7.18
C SER A 46 3.25 1.57 -8.00
N ARG A 47 3.15 1.56 -9.33
CA ARG A 47 4.33 1.39 -10.20
C ARG A 47 5.36 2.49 -10.02
N GLU A 48 4.89 3.71 -9.76
CA GLU A 48 5.73 4.89 -9.49
C GLU A 48 6.52 4.71 -8.19
N TYR A 49 5.84 4.41 -7.07
CA TYR A 49 6.53 4.18 -5.80
C TYR A 49 7.45 2.96 -5.86
N ALA A 50 7.10 1.94 -6.65
CA ALA A 50 7.98 0.80 -6.86
C ALA A 50 9.26 1.14 -7.63
N ALA A 51 9.24 2.16 -8.48
CA ALA A 51 10.45 2.68 -9.13
C ALA A 51 11.30 3.46 -8.10
N ASP A 52 10.71 4.40 -7.37
CA ASP A 52 11.38 5.19 -6.33
C ASP A 52 12.05 4.30 -5.28
N LEU A 53 11.33 3.29 -4.77
CA LEU A 53 11.85 2.38 -3.74
C LEU A 53 13.07 1.59 -4.22
N LYS A 54 13.16 1.25 -5.51
CA LYS A 54 14.35 0.58 -6.06
C LYS A 54 15.54 1.51 -6.11
N GLU A 55 15.35 2.77 -6.50
CA GLU A 55 16.40 3.78 -6.44
C GLU A 55 16.85 4.04 -5.00
N PHE A 56 15.91 4.04 -4.05
CA PHE A 56 16.21 4.16 -2.63
C PHE A 56 16.98 2.96 -2.08
N ALA A 57 16.81 1.76 -2.63
CA ALA A 57 17.62 0.60 -2.26
C ALA A 57 19.11 0.80 -2.62
N GLU A 58 19.39 1.36 -3.80
CA GLU A 58 20.75 1.71 -4.22
C GLU A 58 21.33 2.83 -3.34
N LEU A 59 20.53 3.87 -3.06
CA LEU A 59 20.94 4.95 -2.17
C LEU A 59 21.20 4.44 -0.74
N ARG A 60 20.37 3.54 -0.22
CA ARG A 60 20.58 2.89 1.08
C ARG A 60 21.91 2.17 1.12
N ASN A 61 22.29 1.47 0.05
CA ASN A 61 23.57 0.79 -0.03
C ASN A 61 24.73 1.80 -0.02
N ALA A 62 24.62 2.89 -0.79
CA ALA A 62 25.61 3.97 -0.80
C ALA A 62 25.77 4.68 0.56
N ILE A 63 24.68 4.80 1.33
CA ILE A 63 24.70 5.39 2.68
C ILE A 63 25.26 4.38 3.71
N SER A 64 24.87 3.11 3.63
CA SER A 64 25.12 2.10 4.67
C SER A 64 26.46 1.37 4.53
N HIS A 65 26.97 1.18 3.30
CA HIS A 65 28.18 0.41 3.02
C HIS A 65 29.41 1.31 2.79
N GLY A 66 29.56 2.36 3.59
CA GLY A 66 30.68 3.30 3.51
C GLY A 66 31.94 2.84 4.25
N GLU A 67 32.79 2.06 3.59
CA GLU A 67 34.23 1.91 3.92
C GLU A 67 34.98 2.07 2.58
N TYR A 68 35.90 3.01 2.30
CA TYR A 68 37.18 3.30 2.94
C TYR A 68 37.66 4.73 2.59
N ARG A 69 37.23 5.73 3.37
CA ARG A 69 37.99 6.98 3.67
C ARG A 69 37.27 7.71 4.81
N ASN A 70 37.80 7.60 6.03
CA ASN A 70 37.38 8.34 7.23
C ASN A 70 35.95 8.07 7.76
N PHE A 71 35.42 6.85 7.65
CA PHE A 71 34.14 6.44 8.27
C PHE A 71 32.92 7.30 7.89
N LYS A 72 32.93 7.88 6.68
CA LYS A 72 31.82 8.68 6.16
C LYS A 72 31.11 7.94 5.02
N PRO A 73 29.77 7.96 4.97
CA PRO A 73 29.01 7.53 3.80
C PRO A 73 29.47 8.24 2.53
N ILE A 74 29.41 7.54 1.39
CA ILE A 74 29.73 8.13 0.08
C ILE A 74 28.56 8.98 -0.47
N ALA A 75 27.40 8.91 0.16
CA ALA A 75 26.20 9.66 -0.19
C ALA A 75 25.47 10.15 1.06
N GLU A 76 24.81 11.31 0.94
CA GLU A 76 23.85 11.82 1.92
C GLU A 76 22.53 12.08 1.17
N PRO A 77 21.36 11.67 1.70
CA PRO A 77 20.10 11.89 1.03
C PRO A 77 19.74 13.37 1.02
N LEU A 78 19.12 13.81 -0.08
CA LEU A 78 18.56 15.15 -0.20
C LEU A 78 17.27 15.27 0.64
N PRO A 79 16.91 16.46 1.14
CA PRO A 79 15.66 16.66 1.89
C PRO A 79 14.41 16.15 1.16
N GLU A 80 14.32 16.36 -0.15
CA GLU A 80 13.22 15.89 -1.00
C GLU A 80 13.18 14.36 -1.11
N THR A 81 14.34 13.70 -1.08
CA THR A 81 14.43 12.23 -1.05
C THR A 81 13.87 11.69 0.26
N ILE A 82 14.18 12.33 1.39
CA ILE A 82 13.63 11.98 2.71
C ILE A 82 12.12 12.17 2.71
N ALA A 83 11.63 13.33 2.27
CA ALA A 83 10.20 13.61 2.20
C ALA A 83 9.46 12.58 1.33
N THR A 84 10.10 12.11 0.24
CA THR A 84 9.51 11.13 -0.66
C THR A 84 9.43 9.74 -0.02
N ILE A 85 10.50 9.23 0.59
CA ILE A 85 10.47 7.92 1.24
C ILE A 85 9.55 7.91 2.48
N GLU A 86 9.50 9.00 3.24
CA GLU A 86 8.58 9.14 4.38
C GLU A 86 7.12 9.17 3.93
N ARG A 87 6.82 9.87 2.83
CA ARG A 87 5.49 9.86 2.22
C ARG A 87 5.08 8.46 1.79
N ILE A 88 5.98 7.71 1.15
CA ILE A 88 5.71 6.31 0.75
C ILE A 88 5.50 5.43 1.98
N ARG A 89 6.36 5.54 3.00
CA ARG A 89 6.21 4.85 4.29
C ARG A 89 4.82 5.12 4.87
N ASP A 90 4.41 6.38 4.91
CA ASP A 90 3.15 6.77 5.55
C ASP A 90 1.94 6.24 4.80
N VAL A 91 1.95 6.24 3.47
CA VAL A 91 0.89 5.62 2.67
C VAL A 91 0.79 4.11 2.93
N LEU A 92 1.91 3.42 3.13
CA LEU A 92 1.94 1.98 3.36
C LEU A 92 1.55 1.59 4.79
N LEU A 93 2.12 2.27 5.79
CA LEU A 93 1.93 1.94 7.20
C LEU A 93 0.67 2.57 7.79
N ARG A 94 0.21 3.68 7.22
CA ARG A 94 -0.94 4.46 7.70
C ARG A 94 -1.85 4.81 6.52
N PRO A 95 -2.40 3.81 5.81
CA PRO A 95 -3.28 4.08 4.69
C PRO A 95 -4.48 4.89 5.15
N ALA A 96 -4.88 5.88 4.34
CA ALA A 96 -6.08 6.65 4.61
C ALA A 96 -7.28 5.70 4.70
N LEU A 97 -8.21 5.99 5.61
CA LEU A 97 -9.46 5.25 5.67
C LEU A 97 -10.17 5.39 4.32
N ALA A 98 -10.72 4.30 3.78
CA ALA A 98 -11.49 4.35 2.54
C ALA A 98 -12.58 5.43 2.62
N LEU A 99 -13.21 5.58 3.79
CA LEU A 99 -14.21 6.61 4.08
C LEU A 99 -13.65 8.04 4.04
N SER A 100 -12.40 8.28 4.43
CA SER A 100 -11.82 9.63 4.35
C SER A 100 -11.49 10.05 2.91
N VAL A 101 -11.33 9.09 2.00
CA VAL A 101 -11.03 9.34 0.58
C VAL A 101 -12.30 9.40 -0.26
N LEU A 102 -13.20 8.43 -0.08
CA LEU A 102 -14.41 8.29 -0.89
C LEU A 102 -15.64 9.00 -0.31
N GLY A 103 -15.59 9.39 0.98
CA GLY A 103 -16.74 9.86 1.73
C GLY A 103 -17.73 8.74 2.07
N ALA A 104 -18.77 9.07 2.83
CA ALA A 104 -19.89 8.16 3.05
C ALA A 104 -20.68 8.01 1.75
N GLN A 105 -20.85 6.77 1.29
CA GLN A 105 -21.61 6.44 0.09
C GLN A 105 -22.93 5.78 0.48
N GLN A 106 -23.99 6.05 -0.28
CA GLN A 106 -25.27 5.35 -0.10
C GLN A 106 -25.16 3.99 -0.80
N VAL A 107 -25.08 2.91 -0.01
CA VAL A 107 -24.93 1.55 -0.51
C VAL A 107 -26.30 0.92 -0.68
N VAL A 108 -26.60 0.40 -1.87
CA VAL A 108 -27.81 -0.38 -2.11
C VAL A 108 -27.57 -1.82 -1.67
N THR A 109 -28.40 -2.33 -0.78
CA THR A 109 -28.32 -3.68 -0.21
C THR A 109 -29.63 -4.43 -0.43
N PHE A 110 -29.58 -5.76 -0.41
CA PHE A 110 -30.76 -6.62 -0.45
C PHE A 110 -30.70 -7.68 0.66
N ALA A 111 -31.83 -8.26 1.01
CA ALA A 111 -31.96 -9.37 1.94
C ALA A 111 -32.07 -10.73 1.21
N PRO A 112 -31.75 -11.86 1.87
CA PRO A 112 -31.85 -13.19 1.25
C PRO A 112 -33.26 -13.57 0.75
N ASP A 113 -34.29 -13.00 1.37
CA ASP A 113 -35.71 -13.23 1.08
C ASP A 113 -36.31 -12.18 0.12
N ASP A 114 -35.53 -11.18 -0.30
CA ASP A 114 -35.96 -10.23 -1.33
C ASP A 114 -36.21 -10.95 -2.67
N ASP A 115 -37.26 -10.51 -3.38
CA ASP A 115 -37.52 -11.00 -4.73
C ASP A 115 -36.35 -10.65 -5.66
N ILE A 116 -35.84 -11.66 -6.37
CA ILE A 116 -34.72 -11.53 -7.31
C ILE A 116 -34.97 -10.50 -8.42
N HIS A 117 -36.23 -10.19 -8.74
CA HIS A 117 -36.58 -9.11 -9.66
C HIS A 117 -36.10 -7.74 -9.18
N SER A 118 -36.01 -7.49 -7.87
CA SER A 118 -35.58 -6.21 -7.32
C SER A 118 -34.09 -5.92 -7.62
N PRO A 119 -33.12 -6.79 -7.25
CA PRO A 119 -31.73 -6.62 -7.67
C PRO A 119 -31.53 -6.54 -9.18
N LEU A 120 -32.25 -7.34 -9.96
CA LEU A 120 -32.14 -7.34 -11.43
C LEU A 120 -32.65 -6.02 -12.05
N THR A 121 -33.69 -5.43 -11.46
CA THR A 121 -34.20 -4.13 -11.89
C THR A 121 -33.19 -3.02 -11.56
N THR A 122 -32.65 -3.02 -10.34
CA THR A 122 -31.59 -2.07 -9.95
C THR A 122 -30.34 -2.21 -10.80
N LEU A 123 -29.93 -3.43 -11.15
CA LEU A 123 -28.81 -3.70 -12.06
C LEU A 123 -29.04 -3.05 -13.44
N ARG A 124 -30.25 -3.15 -13.98
CA ARG A 124 -30.61 -2.58 -15.30
C ARG A 124 -30.67 -1.06 -15.28
N GLU A 125 -31.11 -0.47 -14.18
CA GLU A 125 -31.41 0.96 -14.07
C GLU A 125 -30.26 1.79 -13.49
N SER A 126 -29.24 1.14 -12.93
CA SER A 126 -28.08 1.79 -12.33
C SER A 126 -26.76 1.37 -13.02
N LYS A 127 -25.65 1.97 -12.59
CA LYS A 127 -24.29 1.56 -12.99
C LYS A 127 -23.68 0.53 -12.04
N ILE A 128 -24.45 0.02 -11.09
CA ILE A 128 -23.98 -0.86 -10.02
C ILE A 128 -24.33 -2.30 -10.40
N SER A 129 -23.33 -3.18 -10.42
CA SER A 129 -23.51 -4.59 -10.79
C SER A 129 -23.31 -5.59 -9.66
N GLN A 130 -23.06 -5.09 -8.45
CA GLN A 130 -22.78 -5.90 -7.28
C GLN A 130 -23.50 -5.32 -6.07
N PHE A 131 -24.17 -6.20 -5.33
CA PHE A 131 -24.98 -5.80 -4.19
C PHE A 131 -24.62 -6.67 -2.99
N PRO A 132 -24.17 -6.09 -1.87
CA PRO A 132 -23.97 -6.86 -0.65
C PRO A 132 -25.33 -7.28 -0.09
N ILE A 133 -25.41 -8.53 0.34
CA ILE A 133 -26.62 -9.15 0.89
C ILE A 133 -26.52 -9.18 2.41
N TYR A 134 -27.56 -8.69 3.08
CA TYR A 134 -27.65 -8.59 4.53
C TYR A 134 -28.89 -9.30 5.06
N ASP A 135 -28.72 -10.17 6.06
CA ASP A 135 -29.80 -10.69 6.89
C ASP A 135 -29.85 -9.87 8.19
N GLY A 136 -30.75 -8.89 8.23
CA GLY A 136 -30.75 -7.84 9.25
C GLY A 136 -29.47 -7.02 9.24
N THR A 137 -28.64 -7.12 10.28
CA THR A 137 -27.34 -6.44 10.39
C THR A 137 -26.15 -7.30 9.97
N LYS A 138 -26.39 -8.57 9.62
CA LYS A 138 -25.34 -9.53 9.29
C LYS A 138 -25.10 -9.58 7.79
N TYR A 139 -23.86 -9.28 7.37
CA TYR A 139 -23.42 -9.55 6.01
C TYR A 139 -23.39 -11.07 5.76
N VAL A 140 -24.06 -11.52 4.69
CA VAL A 140 -24.16 -12.95 4.36
C VAL A 140 -23.60 -13.30 2.98
N GLY A 141 -23.36 -12.32 2.11
CA GLY A 141 -22.73 -12.56 0.82
C GLY A 141 -22.76 -11.37 -0.13
N LEU A 142 -22.22 -11.57 -1.33
CA LEU A 142 -22.23 -10.59 -2.41
C LEU A 142 -23.00 -11.17 -3.58
N LEU A 143 -24.10 -10.53 -3.98
CA LEU A 143 -24.76 -10.82 -5.24
C LEU A 143 -23.99 -10.13 -6.36
N THR A 144 -23.41 -10.91 -7.26
CA THR A 144 -22.52 -10.44 -8.33
C THR A 144 -22.67 -11.32 -9.56
N THR A 145 -22.33 -10.78 -10.73
CA THR A 145 -22.30 -11.51 -12.01
C THR A 145 -21.00 -12.26 -12.27
N ASN A 146 -19.99 -12.08 -11.41
CA ASN A 146 -18.66 -12.68 -11.55
C ASN A 146 -18.41 -13.65 -10.38
N ALA A 147 -18.21 -14.93 -10.69
CA ALA A 147 -17.83 -15.97 -9.74
C ALA A 147 -16.48 -16.59 -10.14
#